data_AF-A0A5C5W0L3-F1
#
_entry.id   AF-A0A5C5W0L3-F1
#
_cell.length_a   1.000
_cell.length_b   1.000
_cell.length_c   1.000
_cell.angle_alpha   90.00
_cell.angle_beta   90.00
_cell.angle_gamma   90.00
#
_symmetry.space_group_name_H-M   'P 1'
#
loop_
_entity.id
_entity.type
_entity.pdbx_description
1 polymer ?
#
loop_
_entity_poly.entity_id
_entity_poly.type
_entity_poly.pdbx_seq_one_letter_code
_entity_poly.pdbx_strand_id
1 'polypeptide(L)'
;MRSIPGSGAKPTTIDEYLAAVDDVQRPALERLRSTIRAAAPDAEECISYQLAAFRHAGRMLVAFGATDRHCAFYVMSDKTLPAFKKQLAGYDTSKGTIRFQPQKPLPAALVRKLVGARIAENAATGKRTPKSRRPQARKGAASKPAVLPSAGAQEDPAVSELLGRLEHAQKAELEALRRLILGVSPAIREGVKWNSPSFQTTDFFATINVHRKGGAGGIRLILHTGAKRKDAVMRGRVPDPAGLLTWLAEDRCLVAIADAADLERKRTALGDIVRRWIARL
;
A
#
# COMPACT_ATOMS: atom_id res chain seq x y z
N MET A 1 3.74 24.76 2.37
CA MET A 1 4.08 23.42 2.88
C MET A 1 5.22 23.56 3.89
N ARG A 2 4.92 23.76 5.17
CA ARG A 2 5.97 23.82 6.19
C ARG A 2 6.14 22.43 6.76
N SER A 3 7.34 21.90 6.58
CA SER A 3 7.83 20.71 7.26
C SER A 3 7.69 20.91 8.76
N ILE A 4 7.32 19.84 9.47
CA ILE A 4 7.49 19.75 10.92
C ILE A 4 8.96 20.11 11.21
N PRO A 5 9.25 21.18 11.97
CA PRO A 5 10.62 21.54 12.31
C PRO A 5 11.14 20.54 13.33
N GLY A 6 12.25 19.87 13.00
CA GLY A 6 12.92 18.92 13.88
C GLY A 6 13.67 17.87 13.09
N SER A 7 14.97 18.10 12.90
CA SER A 7 15.92 17.01 12.67
C SER A 7 15.86 16.07 13.88
N GLY A 8 15.13 14.96 13.76
CA GLY A 8 14.94 13.98 14.81
C GLY A 8 14.65 12.61 14.19
N ALA A 9 15.17 11.55 14.78
CA ALA A 9 15.05 10.19 14.26
C ALA A 9 13.60 9.82 13.92
N LYS A 10 13.42 8.93 12.93
CA LYS A 10 12.08 8.39 12.61
C LYS A 10 11.51 7.71 13.85
N PRO A 11 10.27 8.02 14.27
CA PRO A 11 9.70 7.41 15.46
C PRO A 11 9.62 5.91 15.27
N THR A 12 10.06 5.19 16.29
CA THR A 12 10.00 3.73 16.40
C THR A 12 8.85 3.28 17.28
N THR A 13 8.33 4.17 18.14
CA THR A 13 7.20 3.93 19.03
C THR A 13 6.07 4.96 18.84
N ILE A 14 4.86 4.62 19.27
CA ILE A 14 3.71 5.55 19.25
C ILE A 14 3.93 6.73 20.20
N ASP A 15 4.63 6.53 21.31
CA ASP A 15 4.98 7.61 22.24
C ASP A 15 5.89 8.64 21.59
N GLU A 16 6.96 8.20 20.90
CA GLU A 16 7.83 9.07 20.11
C GLU A 16 7.06 9.78 18.99
N TYR A 17 6.14 9.07 18.32
CA TYR A 17 5.28 9.67 17.30
C TYR A 17 4.41 10.78 17.89
N LEU A 18 3.73 10.54 19.02
CA LEU A 18 2.84 11.51 19.66
C LEU A 18 3.61 12.70 20.24
N ALA A 19 4.82 12.49 20.77
CA ALA A 19 5.68 13.57 21.25
C ALA A 19 6.03 14.57 20.12
N ALA A 20 6.10 14.11 18.88
CA ALA A 20 6.34 14.94 17.70
C ALA A 20 5.07 15.57 17.09
N VAL A 21 3.87 15.21 17.57
CA VAL A 21 2.60 15.81 17.12
C VAL A 21 2.38 17.13 17.85
N ASP A 22 1.81 18.11 17.15
CA ASP A 22 1.42 19.42 17.69
C ASP A 22 0.46 19.30 18.89
N ASP A 23 0.64 20.18 19.89
CA ASP A 23 -0.11 20.17 21.14
C ASP A 23 -1.63 20.33 20.95
N VAL A 24 -2.08 20.95 19.85
CA VAL A 24 -3.51 21.07 19.53
C VAL A 24 -4.11 19.71 19.17
N GLN A 25 -3.33 18.82 18.54
CA GLN A 25 -3.81 17.57 17.98
C GLN A 25 -3.50 16.37 18.88
N ARG A 26 -2.37 16.42 19.60
CA ARG A 26 -1.87 15.34 20.46
C ARG A 26 -2.94 14.81 21.43
N PRO A 27 -3.71 15.64 22.18
CA PRO A 27 -4.72 15.13 23.11
C PRO A 27 -5.83 14.33 22.44
N ALA A 28 -6.22 14.70 21.22
CA ALA A 28 -7.25 13.98 20.48
C ALA A 28 -6.74 12.61 20.00
N LEU A 29 -5.47 12.53 19.61
CA LEU A 29 -4.84 11.27 19.20
C LEU A 29 -4.53 10.35 20.40
N GLU A 30 -4.17 10.89 21.56
CA GLU A 30 -3.99 10.13 22.80
C GLU A 30 -5.31 9.47 23.24
N ARG A 31 -6.42 10.22 23.20
CA ARG A 31 -7.76 9.67 23.46
C ARG A 31 -8.12 8.56 22.48
N LEU A 32 -7.77 8.74 21.20
CA LEU A 32 -7.97 7.73 20.18
C LEU A 32 -7.15 6.45 20.46
N ARG A 33 -5.85 6.59 20.77
CA ARG A 33 -4.97 5.47 21.17
C ARG A 33 -5.53 4.72 22.37
N SER A 34 -5.92 5.43 23.43
CA SER A 34 -6.53 4.83 24.63
C SER A 34 -7.82 4.05 24.30
N THR A 35 -8.68 4.62 23.46
CA THR A 35 -9.91 3.95 23.04
C THR A 35 -9.63 2.68 22.21
N ILE A 36 -8.62 2.71 21.34
CA ILE A 36 -8.22 1.54 20.54
C ILE A 36 -7.64 0.45 21.44
N ARG A 37 -6.73 0.79 22.38
CA ARG A 37 -6.19 -0.16 23.37
C ARG A 37 -7.30 -0.85 24.15
N ALA A 38 -8.29 -0.10 24.62
CA ALA A 38 -9.43 -0.67 25.34
C ALA A 38 -10.34 -1.55 24.46
N ALA A 39 -10.44 -1.26 23.16
CA ALA A 39 -11.25 -2.05 22.23
C ALA A 39 -10.54 -3.32 21.74
N ALA A 40 -9.21 -3.34 21.78
CA ALA A 40 -8.36 -4.41 21.28
C ALA A 40 -7.14 -4.58 22.20
N PRO A 41 -7.33 -5.12 23.43
CA PRO A 41 -6.25 -5.22 24.42
C PRO A 41 -5.08 -6.10 23.93
N ASP A 42 -5.36 -7.07 23.06
CA ASP A 42 -4.34 -7.97 22.47
C ASP A 42 -3.68 -7.38 21.21
N ALA A 43 -3.95 -6.12 20.87
CA ALA A 43 -3.34 -5.46 19.72
C ALA A 43 -1.96 -4.88 20.06
N GLU A 44 -0.97 -5.21 19.24
CA GLU A 44 0.39 -4.69 19.31
C GLU A 44 0.46 -3.28 18.71
N GLU A 45 1.08 -2.35 19.45
CA GLU A 45 1.41 -1.03 18.94
C GLU A 45 2.68 -1.06 18.08
N CYS A 46 2.65 -0.39 16.94
CA CYS A 46 3.78 -0.27 16.06
C CYS A 46 3.76 1.05 15.28
N ILE A 47 4.89 1.40 14.67
CA ILE A 47 4.94 2.42 13.63
C ILE A 47 4.86 1.73 12.27
N SER A 48 3.85 2.12 11.47
CA SER A 48 3.66 1.61 10.11
C SER A 48 3.28 2.75 9.19
N TYR A 49 3.89 2.81 8.00
CA TYR A 49 3.71 3.93 7.07
C TYR A 49 3.99 5.31 7.69
N GLN A 50 4.93 5.37 8.66
CA GLN A 50 5.25 6.58 9.43
C GLN A 50 4.05 7.12 10.24
N LEU A 51 3.11 6.24 10.59
CA LEU A 51 1.94 6.54 11.42
C LEU A 51 1.93 5.63 12.65
N ALA A 52 1.34 6.14 13.72
CA ALA A 52 1.00 5.32 14.88
C ALA A 52 -0.06 4.29 14.50
N ALA A 53 0.20 3.01 14.78
CA ALA A 53 -0.63 1.94 14.27
C ALA A 53 -0.74 0.74 15.21
N PHE A 54 -1.78 -0.06 15.01
CA PHE A 54 -2.05 -1.28 15.76
C PHE A 54 -2.08 -2.48 14.83
N ARG A 55 -1.47 -3.58 15.28
CA ARG A 55 -1.59 -4.91 14.69
C ARG A 55 -2.37 -5.82 15.62
N HIS A 56 -3.18 -6.70 15.07
CA HIS A 56 -3.88 -7.72 15.84
C HIS A 56 -3.74 -9.05 15.10
N ALA A 57 -3.26 -10.07 15.80
CA ALA A 57 -2.92 -11.37 15.22
C ALA A 57 -2.00 -11.25 13.97
N GLY A 58 -0.93 -10.46 14.08
CA GLY A 58 0.06 -10.25 13.01
C GLY A 58 -0.41 -9.40 11.82
N ARG A 59 -1.66 -8.91 11.82
CA ARG A 59 -2.25 -8.14 10.71
C ARG A 59 -2.52 -6.71 11.11
N MET A 60 -2.41 -5.78 10.15
CA MET A 60 -2.79 -4.39 10.39
C MET A 60 -4.27 -4.31 10.80
N LEU A 61 -4.50 -3.68 11.95
CA LEU A 61 -5.83 -3.44 12.49
C LEU A 61 -6.26 -2.02 12.12
N VAL A 62 -5.64 -1.01 12.72
CA VAL A 62 -5.95 0.41 12.48
C VAL A 62 -4.67 1.25 12.57
N ALA A 63 -4.71 2.48 12.06
CA ALA A 63 -3.67 3.47 12.28
C ALA A 63 -4.28 4.85 12.54
N PHE A 64 -3.50 5.78 13.07
CA PHE A 64 -3.91 7.17 13.24
C PHE A 64 -2.73 8.12 13.06
N GLY A 65 -3.05 9.38 12.80
CA GLY A 65 -2.06 10.44 12.72
C GLY A 65 -2.68 11.81 12.55
N ALA A 66 -1.81 12.79 12.33
CA ALA A 66 -2.21 14.18 12.17
C ALA A 66 -1.52 14.85 10.97
N THR A 67 -2.19 15.87 10.45
CA THR A 67 -1.67 16.87 9.50
C THR A 67 -1.93 18.26 10.07
N ASP A 68 -1.37 19.30 9.48
CA ASP A 68 -1.66 20.69 9.85
C ASP A 68 -3.15 21.07 9.86
N ARG A 69 -4.02 20.31 9.18
CA ARG A 69 -5.45 20.63 9.01
C ARG A 69 -6.42 19.75 9.80
N HIS A 70 -6.03 18.53 10.17
CA HIS A 70 -6.93 17.55 10.78
C HIS A 70 -6.17 16.36 11.37
N CYS A 71 -6.84 15.64 12.27
CA CYS A 71 -6.49 14.29 12.68
C CYS A 71 -7.15 13.27 11.74
N ALA A 72 -6.51 12.12 11.56
CA ALA A 72 -6.99 11.05 10.71
C ALA A 72 -6.98 9.70 11.45
N PHE A 73 -8.06 8.95 11.28
CA PHE A 73 -8.19 7.56 11.71
C PHE A 73 -8.32 6.65 10.49
N TYR A 74 -7.43 5.67 10.38
CA TYR A 74 -7.33 4.74 9.26
C TYR A 74 -7.79 3.35 9.69
N VAL A 75 -8.88 2.87 9.10
CA VAL A 75 -9.49 1.56 9.43
C VAL A 75 -8.83 0.40 8.67
N MET A 76 -7.88 0.70 7.78
CA MET A 76 -7.07 -0.30 7.05
C MET A 76 -7.92 -1.33 6.26
N SER A 77 -9.10 -0.89 5.82
CA SER A 77 -10.07 -1.64 5.01
C SER A 77 -10.92 -0.65 4.22
N ASP A 78 -11.25 -0.99 2.97
CA ASP A 78 -12.20 -0.26 2.13
C ASP A 78 -13.65 -0.77 2.29
N LYS A 79 -13.85 -1.85 3.05
CA LYS A 79 -15.16 -2.51 3.25
C LYS A 79 -15.82 -2.18 4.58
N THR A 80 -15.03 -1.71 5.57
CA THR A 80 -15.57 -1.48 6.92
C THR A 80 -16.46 -0.23 6.98
N LEU A 81 -16.02 0.91 6.43
CA LEU A 81 -16.70 2.19 6.60
C LEU A 81 -18.13 2.27 6.02
N PRO A 82 -18.47 1.61 4.88
CA PRO A 82 -19.84 1.61 4.37
C PRO A 82 -20.90 1.20 5.41
N ALA A 83 -20.59 0.25 6.31
CA ALA A 83 -21.50 -0.19 7.36
C ALA A 83 -21.75 0.86 8.46
N PHE A 84 -20.93 1.90 8.53
CA PHE A 84 -20.98 2.96 9.55
C PHE A 84 -21.39 4.32 8.97
N LYS A 85 -21.89 4.36 7.73
CA LYS A 85 -22.20 5.60 7.01
C LYS A 85 -23.09 6.57 7.82
N LYS A 86 -24.09 6.06 8.54
CA LYS A 86 -24.98 6.89 9.38
C LYS A 86 -24.24 7.52 10.56
N GLN A 87 -23.43 6.74 11.27
CA GLN A 87 -22.66 7.21 12.42
C GLN A 87 -21.49 8.14 12.04
N LEU A 88 -21.06 8.06 10.78
CA LEU A 88 -20.01 8.90 10.20
C LEU A 88 -20.56 10.18 9.55
N ALA A 89 -21.88 10.42 9.62
CA ALA A 89 -22.46 11.66 9.14
C ALA A 89 -21.81 12.87 9.84
N GLY A 90 -21.35 13.84 9.06
CA GLY A 90 -20.66 15.02 9.57
C GLY A 90 -19.16 14.85 9.86
N TYR A 91 -18.56 13.74 9.43
CA TYR A 91 -17.12 13.56 9.29
C TYR A 91 -16.73 13.48 7.82
N ASP A 92 -15.53 13.96 7.50
CA ASP A 92 -14.94 13.79 6.18
C ASP A 92 -14.36 12.37 6.05
N THR A 93 -14.79 11.62 5.04
CA THR A 93 -14.44 10.21 4.87
C THR A 93 -13.95 9.89 3.46
N SER A 94 -13.09 8.88 3.37
CA SER A 94 -12.72 8.20 2.12
C SER A 94 -12.69 6.69 2.38
N LYS A 95 -12.40 5.85 1.37
CA LYS A 95 -12.58 4.38 1.41
C LYS A 95 -12.25 3.69 2.76
N GLY A 96 -11.15 4.06 3.42
CA GLY A 96 -10.78 3.54 4.74
C GLY A 96 -10.26 4.57 5.73
N THR A 97 -10.59 5.86 5.52
CA THR A 97 -10.06 6.96 6.34
C THR A 97 -11.19 7.83 6.83
N ILE A 98 -11.11 8.26 8.08
CA ILE A 98 -12.00 9.22 8.70
C ILE A 98 -11.14 10.40 9.17
N ARG A 99 -11.43 11.60 8.66
CA ARG A 99 -10.76 12.85 9.02
C ARG A 99 -11.64 13.62 9.99
N PHE A 100 -11.05 14.10 11.08
CA PHE A 100 -11.76 14.78 12.16
C PHE A 100 -10.92 15.91 12.74
N GLN A 101 -11.60 16.90 13.33
CA GLN A 101 -10.94 18.02 14.00
C GLN A 101 -10.61 17.65 15.46
N PRO A 102 -9.50 18.12 16.04
CA PRO A 102 -9.18 17.84 17.45
C PRO A 102 -10.30 18.25 18.43
N GLN A 103 -11.01 19.33 18.11
CA GLN A 103 -12.15 19.87 18.87
C GLN A 103 -13.45 19.10 18.65
N LYS A 104 -13.53 18.32 17.56
CA LYS A 104 -14.65 17.41 17.25
C LYS A 104 -14.11 15.99 17.06
N PRO A 105 -13.59 15.35 18.13
CA PRO A 105 -12.99 14.03 18.04
C PRO A 105 -14.04 12.96 17.73
N LEU A 106 -13.58 11.81 17.23
CA LEU A 106 -14.45 10.66 17.03
C LEU A 106 -15.03 10.17 18.36
N PRO A 107 -16.35 9.92 18.47
CA PRO A 107 -16.95 9.38 19.68
C PRO A 107 -16.33 8.03 20.02
N ALA A 108 -15.96 7.81 21.28
CA ALA A 108 -15.30 6.59 21.70
C ALA A 108 -16.11 5.32 21.34
N ALA A 109 -17.44 5.39 21.47
CA ALA A 109 -18.33 4.30 21.07
C ALA A 109 -18.24 3.96 19.58
N LEU A 110 -18.05 4.97 18.71
CA LEU A 110 -17.87 4.76 17.27
C LEU A 110 -16.51 4.11 16.99
N VAL A 111 -15.45 4.60 17.63
CA VAL A 111 -14.10 4.01 17.50
C VAL A 111 -14.12 2.53 17.91
N ARG A 112 -14.70 2.18 19.07
CA ARG A 112 -14.81 0.78 19.52
C ARG A 112 -15.53 -0.10 18.50
N LYS A 113 -16.66 0.38 17.94
CA LYS A 113 -17.42 -0.35 16.92
C LYS A 113 -16.61 -0.56 15.64
N LEU A 114 -15.88 0.46 15.18
CA LEU A 114 -15.02 0.37 13.99
C LEU A 114 -13.86 -0.62 14.21
N VAL A 115 -13.20 -0.55 15.36
CA VAL A 115 -12.12 -1.47 15.73
C VAL A 115 -12.64 -2.91 15.80
N GLY A 116 -13.76 -3.15 16.49
CA GLY A 116 -14.37 -4.47 16.59
C GLY A 116 -14.79 -5.04 15.23
N ALA A 117 -15.41 -4.23 14.37
CA ALA A 117 -15.74 -4.63 13.00
C ALA A 117 -14.49 -5.02 12.20
N ARG A 118 -13.39 -4.28 12.39
CA ARG A 118 -12.14 -4.57 11.69
C ARG A 118 -11.46 -5.84 12.19
N ILE A 119 -11.52 -6.13 13.49
CA ILE A 119 -11.07 -7.41 14.08
C ILE A 119 -11.86 -8.57 13.45
N ALA A 120 -13.19 -8.46 13.40
CA ALA A 120 -14.05 -9.49 12.81
C ALA A 120 -13.73 -9.72 11.32
N GLU A 121 -13.54 -8.65 10.55
CA GLU A 121 -13.15 -8.73 9.14
C GLU A 121 -11.76 -9.39 8.94
N ASN A 122 -10.79 -9.06 9.81
CA ASN A 122 -9.47 -9.68 9.79
C ASN A 122 -9.55 -11.19 10.13
N ALA A 123 -10.40 -11.59 11.07
CA ALA A 123 -10.62 -13.00 11.41
C ALA A 123 -11.32 -13.77 10.27
N ALA A 124 -12.35 -13.19 9.66
CA ALA A 124 -13.10 -13.82 8.55
C ALA A 124 -12.22 -14.06 7.31
N THR A 125 -11.27 -13.16 7.04
CA THR A 125 -10.31 -13.31 5.95
C THR A 125 -9.17 -14.30 6.26
N GLY A 126 -9.02 -14.75 7.52
CA GLY A 126 -8.08 -15.78 7.95
C GLY A 126 -8.67 -17.20 7.98
N LYS A 127 -10.00 -17.35 8.08
CA LYS A 127 -10.71 -18.64 8.14
C LYS A 127 -11.15 -19.19 6.77
N ARG A 128 -10.36 -19.01 5.70
CA ARG A 128 -10.55 -19.80 4.47
C ARG A 128 -9.81 -21.13 4.63
N THR A 129 -10.55 -22.17 5.01
CA THR A 129 -10.12 -23.57 4.82
C THR A 129 -9.83 -23.83 3.33
N PRO A 130 -8.86 -24.70 2.99
CA PRO A 130 -8.59 -25.06 1.61
C PRO A 130 -9.80 -25.83 1.07
N LYS A 131 -10.68 -25.15 0.33
CA LYS A 131 -11.80 -25.84 -0.31
C LYS A 131 -11.26 -26.71 -1.43
N SER A 132 -11.46 -28.01 -1.25
CA SER A 132 -11.23 -29.08 -2.19
C SER A 132 -11.68 -28.71 -3.60
N ARG A 133 -10.79 -28.98 -4.57
CA ARG A 133 -11.14 -29.03 -5.99
C ARG A 133 -12.13 -30.19 -6.16
N ARG A 134 -13.35 -29.90 -6.61
CA ARG A 134 -14.17 -30.89 -7.32
C ARG A 134 -14.68 -30.30 -8.64
N PRO A 135 -14.75 -31.12 -9.70
CA PRO A 135 -14.74 -30.67 -11.08
C PRO A 135 -16.16 -30.31 -11.53
N GLN A 136 -16.31 -29.20 -12.27
CA GLN A 136 -17.50 -28.98 -13.08
C GLN A 136 -17.18 -29.24 -14.55
N ALA A 137 -18.08 -30.03 -15.13
CA ALA A 137 -18.00 -30.64 -16.43
C ALA A 137 -17.89 -29.62 -17.56
N ARG A 138 -17.08 -30.00 -18.55
CA ARG A 138 -16.95 -29.36 -19.85
C ARG A 138 -18.27 -29.45 -20.61
N LYS A 139 -18.74 -28.32 -21.15
CA LYS A 139 -19.47 -28.31 -22.43
C LYS A 139 -18.66 -27.46 -23.39
N GLY A 140 -18.24 -28.10 -24.48
CA GLY A 140 -17.38 -27.52 -25.49
C GLY A 140 -18.13 -26.57 -26.43
N ALA A 141 -17.37 -25.66 -27.02
CA ALA A 141 -17.64 -25.14 -28.36
C ALA A 141 -16.30 -24.74 -29.00
N ALA A 142 -16.09 -25.33 -30.17
CA ALA A 142 -15.13 -25.11 -31.25
C ALA A 142 -13.99 -24.07 -31.10
N SER A 143 -12.79 -24.55 -31.40
CA SER A 143 -11.61 -23.75 -31.75
C SER A 143 -11.77 -23.05 -33.11
N LYS A 144 -11.37 -21.78 -33.19
CA LYS A 144 -10.81 -21.13 -34.39
C LYS A 144 -9.79 -20.04 -33.99
N PRO A 145 -8.82 -19.68 -34.85
CA PRO A 145 -7.50 -19.22 -34.44
C PRO A 145 -7.37 -17.70 -34.28
N ALA A 146 -6.30 -17.30 -33.58
CA ALA A 146 -5.65 -15.99 -33.54
C ALA A 146 -6.41 -14.82 -32.86
N VAL A 147 -5.74 -14.16 -31.91
CA VAL A 147 -5.22 -12.78 -32.00
C VAL A 147 -4.43 -12.51 -30.70
N LEU A 148 -3.18 -12.04 -30.83
CA LEU A 148 -2.38 -11.53 -29.72
C LEU A 148 -3.15 -10.39 -29.03
N PRO A 149 -3.37 -10.39 -27.70
CA PRO A 149 -4.11 -9.31 -27.07
C PRO A 149 -3.30 -8.01 -27.12
N SER A 150 -3.95 -6.97 -27.64
CA SER A 150 -3.50 -5.58 -27.70
C SER A 150 -3.22 -5.00 -26.30
N ALA A 151 -2.28 -4.05 -26.24
CA ALA A 151 -1.78 -3.34 -25.06
C ALA A 151 -2.85 -2.80 -24.08
N GLY A 152 -4.10 -2.60 -24.54
CA GLY A 152 -5.21 -2.12 -23.71
C GLY A 152 -5.67 -3.07 -22.59
N ALA A 153 -5.31 -4.36 -22.63
CA ALA A 153 -5.74 -5.32 -21.60
C ALA A 153 -4.87 -5.33 -20.32
N GLN A 154 -3.70 -4.68 -20.36
CA GLN A 154 -2.75 -4.66 -19.24
C GLN A 154 -2.90 -3.43 -18.35
N GLU A 155 -3.41 -2.34 -18.91
CA GLU A 155 -3.57 -1.04 -18.25
C GLU A 155 -4.88 -0.96 -17.44
N ASP A 156 -4.82 -0.33 -16.26
CA ASP A 156 -5.97 -0.10 -15.39
C ASP A 156 -6.37 1.39 -15.49
N PRO A 157 -7.63 1.71 -15.87
CA PRO A 157 -8.12 3.08 -15.93
C PRO A 157 -7.91 3.86 -14.62
N ALA A 158 -7.96 3.20 -13.47
CA ALA A 158 -7.72 3.84 -12.17
C ALA A 158 -6.25 4.28 -12.00
N VAL A 159 -5.29 3.57 -12.60
CA VAL A 159 -3.87 3.99 -12.63
C VAL A 159 -3.69 5.18 -13.56
N SER A 160 -4.35 5.18 -14.73
CA SER A 160 -4.35 6.32 -15.64
C SER A 160 -4.97 7.58 -15.02
N GLU A 161 -6.09 7.45 -14.31
CA GLU A 161 -6.70 8.56 -13.56
C GLU A 161 -5.80 9.07 -12.43
N LEU A 162 -5.14 8.15 -11.70
CA LEU A 162 -4.20 8.49 -10.64
C LEU A 162 -3.01 9.29 -11.16
N LEU A 163 -2.40 8.86 -12.26
CA LEU A 163 -1.28 9.55 -12.89
C LEU A 163 -1.71 10.84 -13.60
N GLY A 164 -2.93 10.87 -14.16
CA GLY A 164 -3.52 12.07 -14.76
C GLY A 164 -3.60 13.23 -13.77
N ARG A 165 -4.00 12.96 -12.52
CA ARG A 165 -4.11 13.95 -11.43
C ARG A 165 -2.81 14.25 -10.70
N LEU A 166 -1.70 13.61 -11.09
CA LEU A 166 -0.42 13.75 -10.40
C LEU A 166 0.36 14.93 -10.97
N GLU A 167 0.52 15.98 -10.16
CA GLU A 167 1.49 17.06 -10.39
C GLU A 167 2.85 16.64 -9.80
N HIS A 168 3.78 16.22 -10.66
CA HIS A 168 5.11 15.76 -10.24
C HIS A 168 6.16 16.02 -11.31
N ALA A 169 7.33 16.54 -10.91
CA ALA A 169 8.43 16.87 -11.82
C ALA A 169 8.91 15.64 -12.64
N GLN A 170 8.83 14.44 -12.06
CA GLN A 170 9.25 13.19 -12.69
C GLN A 170 8.09 12.36 -13.27
N LYS A 171 7.00 13.00 -13.71
CA LYS A 171 5.82 12.29 -14.23
C LYS A 171 6.14 11.49 -15.50
N ALA A 172 6.96 12.04 -16.40
CA ALA A 172 7.37 11.37 -17.63
C ALA A 172 8.15 10.07 -17.32
N GLU A 173 9.01 10.09 -16.31
CA GLU A 173 9.79 8.94 -15.87
C GLU A 173 8.91 7.88 -15.19
N LEU A 174 7.88 8.29 -14.45
CA LEU A 174 6.89 7.36 -13.89
C LEU A 174 6.13 6.62 -15.00
N GLU A 175 5.71 7.34 -16.03
CA GLU A 175 5.03 6.76 -17.19
C GLU A 175 5.97 5.89 -18.04
N ALA A 176 7.23 6.26 -18.17
CA ALA A 176 8.26 5.45 -18.83
C ALA A 176 8.53 4.15 -18.06
N LEU A 177 8.64 4.21 -16.74
CA LEU A 177 8.81 3.03 -15.88
C LEU A 177 7.57 2.12 -15.92
N ARG A 178 6.37 2.69 -15.89
CA ARG A 178 5.10 1.96 -16.08
C ARG A 178 5.11 1.17 -17.39
N ARG A 179 5.41 1.83 -18.50
CA ARG A 179 5.50 1.18 -19.82
C ARG A 179 6.56 0.10 -19.86
N LEU A 180 7.73 0.33 -19.26
CA LEU A 180 8.79 -0.68 -19.16
C LEU A 180 8.28 -1.94 -18.47
N ILE A 181 7.67 -1.82 -17.29
CA ILE A 181 7.22 -2.97 -16.49
C ILE A 181 6.12 -3.73 -17.23
N LEU A 182 5.11 -3.04 -17.77
CA LEU A 182 4.03 -3.68 -18.54
C LEU A 182 4.55 -4.41 -19.78
N GLY A 183 5.59 -3.86 -20.43
CA GLY A 183 6.24 -4.44 -21.59
C GLY A 183 7.08 -5.70 -21.30
N VAL A 184 7.39 -6.01 -20.03
CA VAL A 184 8.21 -7.19 -19.69
C VAL A 184 7.46 -8.50 -19.98
N SER A 185 6.15 -8.53 -19.77
CA SER A 185 5.34 -9.73 -20.00
C SER A 185 3.86 -9.38 -20.19
N PRO A 186 3.17 -9.98 -21.18
CA PRO A 186 1.73 -9.80 -21.38
C PRO A 186 0.88 -10.37 -20.23
N ALA A 187 1.49 -11.11 -19.29
CA ALA A 187 0.80 -11.58 -18.08
C ALA A 187 0.71 -10.52 -16.98
N ILE A 188 1.50 -9.44 -17.07
CA ILE A 188 1.48 -8.36 -16.08
C ILE A 188 0.21 -7.54 -16.29
N ARG A 189 -0.47 -7.26 -15.19
CA ARG A 189 -1.57 -6.28 -15.07
C ARG A 189 -1.14 -5.22 -14.07
N GLU A 190 -1.71 -4.03 -14.17
CA GLU A 190 -1.56 -3.02 -13.14
C GLU A 190 -2.83 -2.83 -12.32
N GLY A 191 -2.72 -2.02 -11.27
CA GLY A 191 -3.82 -1.59 -10.44
C GLY A 191 -3.35 -0.59 -9.39
N VAL A 192 -4.30 0.04 -8.70
CA VAL A 192 -3.98 1.01 -7.65
C VAL A 192 -3.90 0.32 -6.29
N LYS A 193 -2.73 0.41 -5.64
CA LYS A 193 -2.53 -0.04 -4.26
C LYS A 193 -1.92 1.08 -3.45
N TRP A 194 -2.51 1.38 -2.28
CA TRP A 194 -2.06 2.49 -1.42
C TRP A 194 -1.95 3.83 -2.17
N ASN A 195 -2.90 4.12 -3.05
CA ASN A 195 -2.90 5.31 -3.92
C ASN A 195 -1.63 5.44 -4.78
N SER A 196 -1.06 4.30 -5.19
CA SER A 196 0.19 4.23 -5.95
C SER A 196 0.03 3.21 -7.09
N PRO A 197 0.63 3.46 -8.27
CA PRO A 197 0.67 2.49 -9.35
C PRO A 197 1.36 1.20 -8.88
N SER A 198 0.71 0.06 -9.07
CA SER A 198 1.21 -1.25 -8.66
C SER A 198 0.95 -2.28 -9.75
N PHE A 199 1.77 -3.33 -9.78
CA PHE A 199 1.76 -4.37 -10.81
C PHE A 199 1.53 -5.74 -10.18
N GLN A 200 0.80 -6.58 -10.90
CA GLN A 200 0.40 -7.91 -10.47
C GLN A 200 0.48 -8.91 -11.63
N THR A 201 0.71 -10.17 -11.29
CA THR A 201 0.41 -11.31 -12.16
C THR A 201 -0.83 -12.01 -11.58
N THR A 202 -0.62 -12.99 -10.70
CA THR A 202 -1.67 -13.55 -9.84
C THR A 202 -1.83 -12.74 -8.56
N ASP A 203 -0.71 -12.28 -7.98
CA ASP A 203 -0.65 -11.37 -6.84
C ASP A 203 0.12 -10.10 -7.23
N PHE A 204 -0.10 -9.00 -6.49
CA PHE A 204 0.76 -7.83 -6.60
C PHE A 204 2.21 -8.19 -6.26
N PHE A 205 3.13 -7.79 -7.13
CA PHE A 205 4.56 -8.04 -6.98
C PHE A 205 5.43 -6.80 -7.06
N ALA A 206 4.87 -5.67 -7.51
CA ALA A 206 5.62 -4.42 -7.54
C ALA A 206 4.73 -3.21 -7.26
N THR A 207 5.29 -2.21 -6.60
CA THR A 207 4.63 -0.91 -6.35
C THR A 207 5.61 0.23 -6.59
N ILE A 208 5.18 1.24 -7.33
CA ILE A 208 5.95 2.48 -7.52
C ILE A 208 5.58 3.46 -6.41
N ASN A 209 6.56 3.85 -5.60
CA ASN A 209 6.37 4.91 -4.62
C ASN A 209 6.55 6.27 -5.31
N VAL A 210 5.47 7.04 -5.36
CA VAL A 210 5.44 8.39 -5.90
C VAL A 210 5.52 9.39 -4.74
N HIS A 211 6.65 10.07 -4.59
CA HIS A 211 6.80 11.10 -3.56
C HIS A 211 6.09 12.39 -3.99
N ARG A 212 4.85 12.61 -3.54
CA ARG A 212 3.98 13.76 -3.89
C ARG A 212 4.56 15.18 -3.62
N LYS A 213 5.74 15.30 -3.01
CA LYS A 213 6.38 16.58 -2.65
C LYS A 213 7.72 16.85 -3.35
N GLY A 214 8.03 16.18 -4.47
CA GLY A 214 9.18 16.53 -5.31
C GLY A 214 10.52 16.66 -4.56
N GLY A 215 10.73 15.85 -3.51
CA GLY A 215 12.03 15.78 -2.85
C GLY A 215 13.03 15.03 -3.71
N ALA A 216 14.32 15.31 -3.56
CA ALA A 216 15.46 14.76 -4.31
C ALA A 216 15.67 13.22 -4.19
N GLY A 217 14.62 12.45 -3.88
CA GLY A 217 14.67 11.02 -3.57
C GLY A 217 14.36 10.08 -4.74
N GLY A 218 14.15 10.61 -5.94
CA GLY A 218 13.86 9.86 -7.17
C GLY A 218 12.57 9.04 -7.12
N ILE A 219 12.31 8.32 -8.21
CA ILE A 219 11.27 7.29 -8.27
C ILE A 219 11.81 6.02 -7.59
N ARG A 220 10.97 5.35 -6.81
CA ARG A 220 11.35 4.08 -6.17
C ARG A 220 10.37 2.97 -6.56
N LEU A 221 10.91 1.90 -7.14
CA LEU A 221 10.17 0.68 -7.39
C LEU A 221 10.45 -0.31 -6.25
N ILE A 222 9.40 -0.79 -5.59
CA ILE A 222 9.50 -1.85 -4.59
C ILE A 222 9.04 -3.15 -5.23
N LEU A 223 9.92 -4.14 -5.36
CA LEU A 223 9.55 -5.51 -5.73
C LEU A 223 9.27 -6.32 -4.46
N HIS A 224 8.22 -7.11 -4.46
CA HIS A 224 7.76 -7.95 -3.36
C HIS A 224 7.06 -9.22 -3.87
N THR A 225 6.78 -10.19 -3.00
CA THR A 225 6.14 -11.48 -3.38
C THR A 225 4.64 -11.55 -3.08
N GLY A 226 4.06 -10.43 -2.66
CA GLY A 226 2.65 -10.30 -2.32
C GLY A 226 2.37 -9.19 -1.30
N ALA A 227 1.10 -8.95 -0.99
CA ALA A 227 0.71 -7.99 0.06
C ALA A 227 0.98 -8.51 1.49
N LYS A 228 1.02 -9.83 1.66
CA LYS A 228 1.34 -10.52 2.91
C LYS A 228 2.76 -11.07 2.80
N ARG A 229 3.50 -11.09 3.92
CA ARG A 229 4.76 -11.85 3.99
C ARG A 229 4.44 -13.30 3.65
N LYS A 230 5.18 -13.84 2.70
CA LYS A 230 5.29 -15.26 2.42
C LYS A 230 6.70 -15.67 2.88
N ASP A 231 6.93 -16.92 3.25
CA ASP A 231 8.28 -17.45 3.52
C ASP A 231 9.11 -17.61 2.24
N ALA A 232 8.84 -16.76 1.24
CA ALA A 232 9.48 -16.75 -0.06
C ALA A 232 10.84 -16.06 0.04
N VAL A 233 11.91 -16.82 -0.15
CA VAL A 233 13.27 -16.30 -0.21
C VAL A 233 13.60 -15.95 -1.65
N MET A 234 13.66 -14.65 -1.95
CA MET A 234 14.08 -14.12 -3.26
C MET A 234 15.54 -13.68 -3.25
N ARG A 235 16.07 -13.29 -2.07
CA ARG A 235 17.47 -12.90 -1.90
C ARG A 235 18.40 -14.00 -2.40
N GLY A 236 19.38 -13.61 -3.22
CA GLY A 236 20.32 -14.54 -3.85
C GLY A 236 19.75 -15.39 -4.99
N ARG A 237 18.43 -15.38 -5.23
CA ARG A 237 17.79 -16.16 -6.30
C ARG A 237 17.49 -15.36 -7.56
N VAL A 238 17.51 -14.04 -7.47
CA VAL A 238 17.35 -13.11 -8.59
C VAL A 238 18.73 -12.48 -8.86
N PRO A 239 19.44 -12.89 -9.93
CA PRO A 239 20.74 -12.33 -10.24
C PRO A 239 20.62 -10.88 -10.69
N ASP A 240 21.48 -10.04 -10.14
CA ASP A 240 21.55 -8.61 -10.38
C ASP A 240 23.02 -8.19 -10.58
N PRO A 241 23.61 -8.51 -11.75
CA PRO A 241 25.01 -8.18 -12.04
C PRO A 241 25.25 -6.66 -12.15
N ALA A 242 24.19 -5.88 -12.36
CA ALA A 242 24.25 -4.42 -12.45
C ALA A 242 24.11 -3.72 -11.08
N GLY A 243 23.87 -4.47 -10.00
CA GLY A 243 23.78 -3.92 -8.64
C GLY A 243 22.58 -2.97 -8.44
N LEU A 244 21.45 -3.19 -9.11
CA LEU A 244 20.26 -2.35 -9.02
C LEU A 244 19.41 -2.61 -7.77
N LEU A 245 19.53 -3.78 -7.15
CA LEU A 245 18.67 -4.24 -6.06
C LEU A 245 19.23 -3.86 -4.69
N THR A 246 18.51 -2.99 -3.98
CA THR A 246 18.70 -2.80 -2.54
C THR A 246 17.73 -3.71 -1.78
N TRP A 247 18.23 -4.76 -1.14
CA TRP A 247 17.39 -5.71 -0.38
C TRP A 247 16.87 -5.10 0.92
N LEU A 248 15.54 -5.08 1.08
CA LEU A 248 14.84 -4.59 2.28
C LEU A 248 14.42 -5.74 3.21
N ALA A 249 14.25 -6.94 2.66
CA ALA A 249 13.96 -8.19 3.35
C ALA A 249 14.29 -9.38 2.42
N GLU A 250 14.13 -10.63 2.88
CA GLU A 250 14.34 -11.82 2.05
C GLU A 250 13.42 -11.91 0.82
N ASP A 251 12.24 -11.28 0.91
CA ASP A 251 11.17 -11.32 -0.09
C ASP A 251 10.98 -9.97 -0.81
N ARG A 252 11.87 -8.99 -0.58
CA ARG A 252 11.64 -7.60 -0.96
C ARG A 252 12.90 -6.81 -1.29
N CYS A 253 12.85 -6.08 -2.39
CA CYS A 253 13.93 -5.15 -2.76
C CYS A 253 13.39 -3.83 -3.31
N LEU A 254 14.24 -2.81 -3.25
CA LEU A 254 14.04 -1.48 -3.78
C LEU A 254 14.97 -1.26 -4.97
N VAL A 255 14.43 -0.68 -6.03
CA VAL A 255 15.20 -0.11 -7.14
C VAL A 255 14.94 1.40 -7.15
N ALA A 256 16.01 2.18 -7.01
CA ALA A 256 15.95 3.63 -7.11
C ALA A 256 16.21 4.08 -8.55
N ILE A 257 15.44 5.06 -9.01
CA ILE A 257 15.52 5.68 -10.32
C ILE A 257 15.63 7.18 -10.10
N ALA A 258 16.80 7.74 -10.38
CA ALA A 258 17.11 9.13 -10.11
C ALA A 258 16.39 10.08 -11.07
N ASP A 259 16.42 9.77 -12.37
CA ASP A 259 15.91 10.58 -13.47
C ASP A 259 15.70 9.73 -14.74
N ALA A 260 15.33 10.37 -15.85
CA ALA A 260 15.11 9.71 -17.13
C ALA A 260 16.36 9.01 -17.69
N ALA A 261 17.54 9.62 -17.55
CA ALA A 261 18.79 9.05 -18.05
C ALA A 261 19.20 7.81 -17.24
N ASP A 262 18.97 7.84 -15.93
CA ASP A 262 19.16 6.71 -15.04
C ASP A 262 18.20 5.55 -15.35
N LEU A 263 16.92 5.85 -15.63
CA LEU A 263 15.97 4.85 -16.09
C LEU A 263 16.41 4.20 -17.40
N GLU A 264 16.90 4.99 -18.36
CA GLU A 264 17.36 4.48 -19.65
C GLU A 264 18.58 3.56 -19.49
N ARG A 265 19.59 3.98 -18.72
CA ARG A 265 20.76 3.14 -18.42
C ARG A 265 20.37 1.81 -17.76
N LYS A 266 19.36 1.83 -16.90
CA LYS A 266 18.88 0.66 -16.16
C LYS A 266 17.88 -0.20 -16.93
N ARG A 267 17.39 0.26 -18.10
CA ARG A 267 16.22 -0.32 -18.79
C ARG A 267 16.32 -1.83 -18.98
N THR A 268 17.41 -2.30 -19.58
CA THR A 268 17.61 -3.73 -19.90
C THR A 268 17.75 -4.57 -18.63
N ALA A 269 18.63 -4.15 -17.71
CA ALA A 269 18.86 -4.88 -16.46
C ALA A 269 17.61 -4.93 -15.58
N LEU A 270 16.85 -3.84 -15.49
CA LEU A 270 15.60 -3.79 -14.76
C LEU A 270 14.53 -4.70 -15.40
N GLY A 271 14.42 -4.70 -16.73
CA GLY A 271 13.51 -5.61 -17.44
C GLY A 271 13.82 -7.08 -17.15
N ASP A 272 15.10 -7.45 -17.14
CA ASP A 272 15.56 -8.81 -16.84
C ASP A 272 15.30 -9.21 -15.39
N ILE A 273 15.54 -8.29 -14.44
CA ILE A 273 15.20 -8.47 -13.03
C ILE A 273 13.70 -8.73 -12.87
N VAL A 274 12.84 -7.90 -13.48
CA VAL A 274 11.38 -8.07 -13.40
C VAL A 274 10.96 -9.40 -14.00
N ARG A 275 11.50 -9.78 -15.17
CA ARG A 275 11.20 -11.07 -15.82
C ARG A 275 11.55 -12.25 -14.93
N ARG A 276 12.74 -12.22 -14.29
CA ARG A 276 13.21 -13.27 -13.39
C ARG A 276 12.43 -13.29 -12.08
N TRP A 277 12.03 -12.13 -11.58
CA TRP A 277 11.21 -11.98 -10.39
C TRP A 277 9.86 -12.66 -10.60
N ILE A 278 9.12 -12.29 -11.65
CA ILE A 278 7.78 -12.85 -11.91
C ILE A 278 7.81 -14.35 -12.22
N ALA A 279 8.90 -14.87 -12.79
CA ALA A 279 9.07 -16.31 -13.05
C ALA A 279 9.21 -17.15 -11.77
N ARG A 280 9.35 -16.51 -10.61
CA ARG A 280 9.50 -17.15 -9.28
C ARG A 280 8.31 -16.90 -8.35
N LEU A 281 7.27 -16.21 -8.83
CA LEU A 281 6.03 -15.93 -8.10
C LEU A 281 5.01 -17.05 -8.33
#